data_AF-A0A958QPC1-F1
#
_entry.id   AF-A0A958QPC1-F1
#
_cell.length_a   1.000
_cell.length_b   1.000
_cell.length_c   1.000
_cell.angle_alpha   90.00
_cell.angle_beta   90.00
_cell.angle_gamma   90.00
#
_symmetry.space_group_name_H-M   'P 1'
#
loop_
_entity.id
_entity.type
_entity.pdbx_description
1 polymer ?
#
loop_
_entity_poly.entity_id
_entity_poly.type
_entity_poly.pdbx_seq_one_letter_code
_entity_poly.pdbx_strand_id
1 'polypeptide(L)'
;QSETYKYTGIHNTGPNALRHFKRTFKNALKRQISMGIYDPDNPVIIPIKDDMRFRSFKRTTRPESNAVIIYMMDVSGSMGDEQKEIVRIESFWIDTWLRRHYDGLECRYIIHDAMAKEVDRNTFFHTRESGGTMISSAYRLCADIMRDDYPSDQWNIYPFHFSDGDNWSVD
;
A
#
# COMPACT_ATOMS: atom_id res chain seq x y z
N GLN A 1 2.91 -1.34 13.65
CA GLN A 1 3.89 -2.36 13.21
C GLN A 1 3.29 -3.74 13.44
N SER A 2 2.76 -4.38 12.41
CA SER A 2 2.35 -5.78 12.46
C SER A 2 3.53 -6.72 12.19
N GLU A 3 3.83 -7.61 13.13
CA GLU A 3 4.83 -8.67 12.91
C GLU A 3 4.20 -9.80 12.08
N THR A 4 4.52 -9.87 10.79
CA THR A 4 4.16 -11.03 9.96
C THR A 4 5.31 -12.05 9.96
N TYR A 5 5.03 -13.28 10.41
CA TYR A 5 5.99 -14.38 10.38
C TYR A 5 6.03 -15.02 8.99
N LYS A 6 7.11 -14.82 8.23
CA LYS A 6 7.38 -15.60 7.01
C LYS A 6 8.40 -16.71 7.28
N TYR A 7 8.01 -17.96 7.02
CA TYR A 7 8.85 -19.15 7.14
C TYR A 7 9.75 -19.36 5.92
N THR A 8 10.65 -18.42 5.65
CA THR A 8 11.57 -18.50 4.48
C THR A 8 12.99 -18.93 4.85
N GLY A 9 13.35 -18.90 6.13
CA GLY A 9 14.70 -19.25 6.59
C GLY A 9 14.92 -20.76 6.69
N ILE A 10 16.19 -21.18 6.62
CA ILE A 10 16.58 -22.59 6.71
C ILE A 10 17.80 -22.73 7.62
N HIS A 11 17.70 -23.62 8.60
CA HIS A 11 18.80 -23.97 9.49
C HIS A 11 19.14 -25.45 9.40
N ASN A 12 20.33 -25.80 9.86
CA ASN A 12 20.81 -27.18 9.94
C ASN A 12 20.30 -27.90 11.21
N THR A 13 19.79 -27.14 12.18
CA THR A 13 19.23 -27.62 13.45
C THR A 13 17.85 -27.02 13.70
N GLY A 14 16.98 -27.78 14.37
CA GLY A 14 15.62 -27.35 14.68
C GLY A 14 14.74 -28.50 15.15
N PRO A 15 13.50 -28.21 15.58
CA PRO A 15 12.56 -29.24 16.01
C PRO A 15 12.07 -30.06 14.81
N ASN A 16 11.86 -31.37 15.01
CA ASN A 16 11.45 -32.30 13.95
C ASN A 16 10.16 -31.88 13.22
N ALA A 17 9.26 -31.17 13.90
CA ALA A 17 8.03 -30.63 13.30
C ALA A 17 8.30 -29.63 12.15
N LEU A 18 9.44 -28.92 12.19
CA LEU A 18 9.82 -27.94 11.17
C LEU A 18 10.78 -28.52 10.11
N ARG A 19 10.98 -29.84 10.09
CA ARG A 19 11.91 -30.50 9.16
C ARG A 19 11.48 -30.32 7.71
N HIS A 20 12.40 -29.86 6.87
CA HIS A 20 12.21 -29.71 5.44
C HIS A 20 12.65 -30.98 4.68
N PHE A 21 11.79 -32.01 4.69
CA PHE A 21 12.03 -33.33 4.09
C PHE A 21 12.73 -33.29 2.72
N LYS A 22 12.15 -32.62 1.71
CA LYS A 22 12.73 -32.58 0.35
C LYS A 22 14.17 -32.04 0.31
N ARG A 23 14.50 -31.04 1.14
CA ARG A 23 15.85 -30.44 1.18
C ARG A 23 16.81 -31.32 1.96
N THR A 24 16.34 -31.95 3.04
CA THR A 24 17.11 -32.94 3.80
C THR A 24 17.52 -34.11 2.91
N PHE A 25 16.57 -34.74 2.20
CA PHE A 25 16.86 -35.84 1.29
C PHE A 25 17.75 -35.41 0.12
N LYS A 26 17.56 -34.21 -0.42
CA LYS A 26 18.43 -33.67 -1.47
C LYS A 26 19.87 -33.51 -1.00
N ASN A 27 20.10 -33.04 0.22
CA ASN A 27 21.47 -32.94 0.76
C ASN A 27 22.08 -34.30 1.05
N ALA A 28 21.29 -35.24 1.60
CA ALA A 28 21.73 -36.61 1.82
C ALA A 28 22.15 -37.29 0.51
N LEU A 29 21.36 -37.12 -0.56
CA LEU A 29 21.69 -37.62 -1.89
C LEU A 29 22.98 -37.00 -2.44
N LYS A 30 23.12 -35.66 -2.36
CA LYS A 30 24.34 -34.96 -2.78
C LYS A 30 25.57 -35.49 -2.04
N ARG A 31 25.47 -35.71 -0.73
CA ARG A 31 26.54 -36.26 0.09
C ARG A 31 26.90 -37.69 -0.35
N GLN A 32 25.91 -38.57 -0.53
CA GLN A 32 26.16 -39.96 -0.94
C GLN A 32 26.80 -40.06 -2.33
N ILE A 33 26.36 -39.23 -3.29
CA ILE A 33 26.99 -39.13 -4.61
C ILE A 33 28.43 -38.63 -4.47
N SER A 34 28.65 -37.56 -3.69
CA SER A 34 29.99 -37.00 -3.47
C SER A 34 30.94 -37.97 -2.77
N MET A 35 30.42 -38.87 -1.93
CA MET A 35 31.20 -39.90 -1.24
C MET A 35 31.37 -41.18 -2.07
N GLY A 36 30.74 -41.28 -3.25
CA GLY A 36 30.76 -42.48 -4.09
C GLY A 36 29.99 -43.68 -3.53
N ILE A 37 29.12 -43.46 -2.53
CA ILE A 37 28.34 -44.52 -1.85
C ILE A 37 26.97 -44.70 -2.51
N TYR A 38 26.59 -43.81 -3.43
CA TYR A 38 25.31 -43.86 -4.12
C TYR A 38 25.32 -44.91 -5.24
N ASP A 39 24.41 -45.88 -5.14
CA ASP A 39 24.15 -46.88 -6.16
C ASP A 39 22.91 -46.46 -7.00
N PRO A 40 23.04 -46.20 -8.31
CA PRO A 40 21.92 -45.88 -9.18
C PRO A 40 20.90 -47.02 -9.34
N ASP A 41 21.36 -48.28 -9.29
CA ASP A 41 20.52 -49.46 -9.51
C ASP A 41 19.74 -49.84 -8.23
N ASN A 42 20.22 -49.37 -7.07
CA ASN A 42 19.55 -49.51 -5.77
C ASN A 42 19.64 -48.20 -4.94
N PRO A 43 18.79 -47.20 -5.22
CA PRO A 43 18.93 -45.85 -4.66
C PRO A 43 18.42 -45.75 -3.21
N VAL A 44 19.29 -46.10 -2.25
CA VAL A 44 19.00 -45.99 -0.82
C VAL A 44 19.59 -44.71 -0.23
N ILE A 45 18.72 -43.75 0.11
CA ILE A 45 19.13 -42.45 0.69
C ILE A 45 18.82 -42.42 2.19
N ILE A 46 19.88 -42.39 3.01
CA ILE A 46 19.76 -42.32 4.48
C ILE A 46 20.31 -40.96 4.95
N PRO A 47 19.43 -40.02 5.36
CA PRO A 47 19.87 -38.74 5.91
C PRO A 47 20.55 -38.90 7.28
N ILE A 48 21.68 -38.23 7.46
CA ILE A 48 22.34 -38.08 8.76
C ILE A 48 22.07 -36.69 9.35
N LYS A 49 22.48 -36.44 10.60
CA LYS A 49 22.25 -35.17 11.31
C LYS A 49 22.69 -33.95 10.49
N ASP A 50 23.82 -34.02 9.80
CA ASP A 50 24.37 -32.89 9.01
C ASP A 50 23.56 -32.58 7.73
N ASP A 51 22.81 -33.56 7.22
CA ASP A 51 21.94 -33.38 6.05
C ASP A 51 20.62 -32.70 6.42
N MET A 52 20.27 -32.67 7.71
CA MET A 52 18.99 -32.17 8.19
C MET A 52 18.84 -30.68 7.89
N ARG A 53 17.68 -30.31 7.37
CA ARG A 53 17.29 -28.92 7.14
C ARG A 53 15.95 -28.66 7.80
N PHE A 54 15.84 -27.54 8.49
CA PHE A 54 14.65 -27.12 9.23
C PHE A 54 14.21 -25.74 8.75
N ARG A 55 12.89 -25.52 8.65
CA ARG A 55 12.31 -24.21 8.36
C ARG A 55 12.52 -23.31 9.58
N SER A 56 13.01 -22.10 9.37
CA SER A 56 12.96 -21.03 10.37
C SER A 56 12.09 -19.89 9.89
N PHE A 57 11.49 -19.22 10.87
CA PHE A 57 10.88 -17.93 10.64
C PHE A 57 11.99 -16.88 10.60
N LYS A 58 11.95 -16.02 9.58
CA LYS A 58 12.70 -14.77 9.60
C LYS A 58 11.70 -13.67 9.95
N ARG A 59 11.99 -12.90 11.00
CA ARG A 59 11.22 -11.69 11.28
C ARG A 59 11.53 -10.68 10.19
N THR A 60 10.52 -10.32 9.40
CA THR A 60 10.61 -9.18 8.50
C THR A 60 9.65 -8.15 9.04
N THR A 61 10.19 -7.05 9.58
CA THR A 61 9.41 -5.87 9.93
C THR A 61 8.88 -5.27 8.63
N ARG A 62 7.55 -5.25 8.48
CA ARG A 62 6.92 -4.39 7.47
C ARG A 62 6.70 -3.04 8.13
N PRO A 63 7.27 -1.95 7.60
CA PRO A 63 6.87 -0.63 8.05
C PRO A 63 5.39 -0.46 7.70
N GLU A 64 4.54 -0.36 8.71
CA GLU A 64 3.22 0.24 8.56
C GLU A 64 3.44 1.73 8.65
N SER A 65 3.57 2.36 7.49
CA SER A 65 3.60 3.80 7.37
C SER A 65 2.17 4.31 7.27
N ASN A 66 1.81 5.22 8.16
CA ASN A 66 0.53 5.93 8.09
C ASN A 66 0.47 6.71 6.77
N ALA A 67 -0.69 6.74 6.15
CA ALA A 67 -0.90 7.43 4.89
C ALA A 67 -2.12 8.32 4.97
N VAL A 68 -1.99 9.53 4.45
CA VAL A 68 -3.09 10.47 4.29
C VAL A 68 -3.36 10.70 2.81
N ILE A 69 -4.64 10.65 2.46
CA ILE A 69 -5.13 10.95 1.12
C ILE A 69 -5.90 12.25 1.19
N ILE A 70 -5.53 13.20 0.33
CA ILE A 70 -6.19 14.50 0.26
C ILE A 70 -6.90 14.57 -1.09
N TYR A 71 -8.23 14.52 -1.06
CA TYR A 71 -9.06 14.68 -2.25
C TYR A 71 -9.42 16.15 -2.44
N MET A 72 -9.07 16.72 -3.58
CA MET A 72 -9.44 18.07 -4.00
C MET A 72 -10.36 17.95 -5.21
N MET A 73 -11.58 18.48 -5.11
CA MET A 73 -12.54 18.51 -6.20
C MET A 73 -12.85 19.94 -6.60
N ASP A 74 -12.75 20.20 -7.89
CA ASP A 74 -13.23 21.43 -8.51
C ASP A 74 -14.76 21.39 -8.61
N VAL A 75 -15.42 22.37 -7.99
CA VAL A 75 -16.89 22.52 -8.03
C VAL A 75 -17.30 23.77 -8.80
N SER A 76 -16.38 24.34 -9.57
CA SER A 76 -16.61 25.51 -10.41
C SER A 76 -17.65 25.26 -11.51
N GLY A 77 -18.08 26.36 -12.14
CA GLY A 77 -19.05 26.31 -13.23
C GLY A 77 -18.50 25.78 -14.56
N SER A 78 -17.18 25.64 -14.72
CA SER A 78 -16.59 25.07 -15.96
C SER A 78 -16.75 23.56 -16.01
N MET A 79 -16.73 22.90 -14.84
CA MET A 79 -17.08 21.50 -14.71
C MET A 79 -18.59 21.29 -14.83
N GLY A 80 -19.04 20.65 -15.91
CA GLY A 80 -20.45 20.31 -16.09
C GLY A 80 -20.93 19.26 -15.07
N ASP A 81 -22.25 19.16 -14.90
CA ASP A 81 -22.89 18.19 -13.97
C ASP A 81 -22.43 16.74 -14.22
N GLU A 82 -22.32 16.34 -15.50
CA GLU A 82 -21.88 14.99 -15.89
C GLU A 82 -20.41 14.73 -15.48
N GLN A 83 -19.52 15.69 -15.69
CA GLN A 83 -18.11 15.58 -15.30
C GLN A 83 -17.97 15.48 -13.78
N LYS A 84 -18.75 16.29 -13.04
CA LYS A 84 -18.82 16.22 -11.57
C LYS A 84 -19.33 14.87 -11.09
N GLU A 85 -20.34 14.32 -11.75
CA GLU A 85 -20.88 12.99 -11.42
C GLU A 85 -19.83 11.89 -11.63
N ILE A 86 -19.13 11.90 -12.76
CA ILE A 86 -18.04 10.94 -13.04
C ILE A 86 -16.97 11.04 -11.96
N VAL A 87 -16.49 12.26 -11.67
CA VAL A 87 -15.46 12.49 -10.64
C VAL A 87 -15.92 12.03 -9.25
N ARG A 88 -17.20 12.21 -8.90
CA ARG A 88 -17.76 11.71 -7.63
C ARG A 88 -17.77 10.19 -7.58
N ILE A 89 -18.19 9.54 -8.66
CA ILE A 89 -18.21 8.08 -8.74
C ILE A 89 -16.78 7.52 -8.64
N GLU A 90 -15.84 8.08 -9.39
CA GLU A 90 -14.44 7.67 -9.36
C GLU A 90 -13.81 7.86 -7.98
N SER A 91 -13.91 9.07 -7.42
CA SER A 91 -13.37 9.36 -6.08
C SER A 91 -14.02 8.51 -4.99
N PHE A 92 -15.32 8.21 -5.11
CA PHE A 92 -16.01 7.30 -4.19
C PHE A 92 -15.45 5.88 -4.25
N TRP A 93 -15.21 5.34 -5.45
CA TRP A 93 -14.65 4.01 -5.60
C TRP A 93 -13.21 3.93 -5.12
N ILE A 94 -12.40 4.96 -5.39
CA ILE A 94 -11.02 5.04 -4.89
C ILE A 94 -11.04 5.06 -3.35
N ASP A 95 -11.84 5.94 -2.74
CA ASP A 95 -11.98 6.04 -1.27
C ASP A 95 -12.43 4.72 -0.66
N THR A 96 -13.46 4.10 -1.24
CA THR A 96 -14.02 2.83 -0.76
C THR A 96 -13.01 1.69 -0.88
N TRP A 97 -12.30 1.60 -2.02
CA TRP A 97 -11.30 0.56 -2.25
C TRP A 97 -10.11 0.71 -1.31
N LEU A 98 -9.61 1.93 -1.09
CA LEU A 98 -8.48 2.19 -0.22
C LEU A 98 -8.81 1.90 1.24
N ARG A 99 -9.95 2.39 1.74
CA ARG A 99 -10.43 2.10 3.10
C ARG A 99 -10.65 0.60 3.34
N ARG A 100 -10.99 -0.17 2.30
CA ARG A 100 -11.24 -1.62 2.43
C ARG A 100 -9.95 -2.43 2.54
N HIS A 101 -8.85 -1.97 1.93
CA HIS A 101 -7.60 -2.72 1.80
C HIS A 101 -6.48 -2.22 2.71
N TYR A 102 -6.56 -0.98 3.19
CA TYR A 102 -5.52 -0.36 4.02
C TYR A 102 -6.09 0.07 5.37
N ASP A 103 -5.57 -0.53 6.43
CA ASP A 103 -5.83 -0.10 7.80
C ASP A 103 -4.92 1.09 8.16
N GLY A 104 -5.46 2.11 8.84
CA GLY A 104 -4.70 3.31 9.25
C GLY A 104 -4.58 4.41 8.18
N LEU A 105 -5.45 4.39 7.18
CA LEU A 105 -5.55 5.45 6.16
C LEU A 105 -6.43 6.60 6.65
N GLU A 106 -5.94 7.83 6.55
CA GLU A 106 -6.73 9.04 6.77
C GLU A 106 -7.13 9.69 5.44
N CYS A 107 -8.35 10.20 5.34
CA CYS A 107 -8.84 10.92 4.16
C CYS A 107 -9.25 12.33 4.56
N ARG A 108 -8.76 13.34 3.83
CA ARG A 108 -9.19 14.73 3.89
C ARG A 108 -9.86 15.11 2.58
N TYR A 109 -10.91 15.94 2.65
CA TYR A 109 -11.68 16.35 1.48
C TYR A 109 -11.69 17.87 1.38
N ILE A 110 -11.30 18.38 0.22
CA ILE A 110 -11.23 19.79 -0.11
C ILE A 110 -12.10 19.99 -1.35
N ILE A 111 -12.92 21.03 -1.32
CA ILE A 111 -13.59 21.52 -2.51
C ILE A 111 -13.15 22.95 -2.78
N HIS A 112 -13.07 23.31 -4.06
CA HIS A 112 -12.69 24.65 -4.46
C HIS A 112 -13.52 25.13 -5.65
N ASP A 113 -13.83 26.41 -5.63
CA ASP A 113 -14.37 27.22 -6.71
C ASP A 113 -13.49 28.48 -6.85
N ALA A 114 -13.96 29.65 -6.41
CA ALA A 114 -13.13 30.82 -6.12
C ALA A 114 -12.36 30.71 -4.77
N MET A 115 -12.87 29.94 -3.80
CA MET A 115 -12.22 29.71 -2.50
C MET A 115 -12.19 28.22 -2.15
N ALA A 116 -11.05 27.77 -1.61
CA ALA A 116 -10.94 26.40 -1.11
C ALA A 116 -11.46 26.30 0.32
N LYS A 117 -12.21 25.22 0.59
CA LYS A 117 -12.59 24.83 1.95
C LYS A 117 -12.41 23.33 2.17
N GLU A 118 -12.03 22.99 3.38
CA GLU A 118 -12.09 21.61 3.85
C GLU A 118 -13.55 21.26 4.19
N VAL A 119 -13.97 20.07 3.80
CA VAL A 119 -15.32 19.56 4.03
C VAL A 119 -15.29 18.13 4.54
N ASP A 120 -16.39 17.72 5.14
CA ASP A 120 -16.61 16.32 5.46
C ASP A 120 -16.89 15.49 4.19
N ARG A 121 -16.77 14.17 4.32
CA ARG A 121 -17.03 13.20 3.25
C ARG A 121 -18.42 13.33 2.63
N ASN A 122 -19.45 13.54 3.44
CA ASN A 122 -20.83 13.63 2.96
C ASN A 122 -21.00 14.90 2.10
N THR A 123 -20.52 16.03 2.60
CA THR A 123 -20.51 17.30 1.88
C THR A 123 -19.72 17.20 0.57
N PHE A 124 -18.56 16.55 0.56
CA PHE A 124 -17.75 16.35 -0.67
C PHE A 124 -18.55 15.67 -1.80
N PHE A 125 -19.30 14.60 -1.48
CA PHE A 125 -20.05 13.85 -2.49
C PHE A 125 -21.42 14.48 -2.86
N HIS A 126 -21.94 15.41 -2.06
CA HIS A 126 -23.29 15.97 -2.26
C HIS A 126 -23.31 17.49 -2.53
N THR A 127 -22.16 18.17 -2.52
CA THR A 127 -22.09 19.62 -2.77
C THR A 127 -22.66 19.97 -4.15
N ARG A 128 -23.20 21.18 -4.33
CA ARG A 128 -23.63 21.71 -5.63
C ARG A 128 -22.83 22.94 -6.01
N GLU A 129 -22.94 23.31 -7.27
CA GLU A 129 -22.13 24.33 -7.94
C GLU A 129 -22.04 25.64 -7.17
N SER A 130 -20.85 26.24 -7.22
CA SER A 130 -20.61 27.61 -6.81
C SER A 130 -19.62 28.22 -7.81
N GLY A 131 -19.89 29.46 -8.24
CA GLY A 131 -19.26 30.04 -9.42
C GLY A 131 -17.79 30.43 -9.23
N GLY A 132 -17.05 30.46 -10.36
CA GLY A 132 -15.63 30.83 -10.45
C GLY A 132 -14.68 29.63 -10.33
N THR A 133 -13.47 29.76 -10.89
CA THR A 133 -12.44 28.71 -10.88
C THR A 133 -11.10 29.32 -10.45
N MET A 134 -10.58 28.93 -9.28
CA MET A 134 -9.28 29.34 -8.76
C MET A 134 -8.54 28.15 -8.15
N ILE A 135 -7.86 27.39 -9.01
CA ILE A 135 -7.14 26.15 -8.67
C ILE A 135 -6.06 26.40 -7.60
N SER A 136 -5.42 27.58 -7.59
CA SER A 136 -4.37 27.89 -6.60
C SER A 136 -4.87 27.89 -5.15
N SER A 137 -6.17 28.14 -4.94
CA SER A 137 -6.75 28.14 -3.60
C SER A 137 -6.71 26.75 -2.96
N ALA A 138 -7.00 25.70 -3.74
CA ALA A 138 -6.99 24.31 -3.27
C ALA A 138 -5.59 23.85 -2.85
N TYR A 139 -4.58 24.15 -3.66
CA TYR A 139 -3.20 23.77 -3.36
C TYR A 139 -2.63 24.49 -2.15
N ARG A 140 -3.00 25.76 -1.93
CA ARG A 140 -2.61 26.49 -0.70
C ARG A 140 -3.19 25.82 0.53
N LEU A 141 -4.49 25.55 0.54
CA LEU A 141 -5.15 24.88 1.67
C LEU A 141 -4.59 23.46 1.89
N CYS A 142 -4.33 22.72 0.81
CA CYS A 142 -3.68 21.41 0.88
C CYS A 142 -2.29 21.51 1.51
N ALA A 143 -1.47 22.50 1.11
CA ALA A 143 -0.14 22.70 1.67
C ALA A 143 -0.15 23.11 3.14
N ASP A 144 -1.18 23.85 3.58
CA ASP A 144 -1.37 24.20 4.99
C ASP A 144 -1.74 22.96 5.81
N ILE A 145 -2.72 22.17 5.37
CA ILE A 145 -3.11 20.89 6.02
C ILE A 145 -1.91 19.93 6.11
N MET A 146 -1.14 19.80 5.03
CA MET A 146 0.05 18.95 5.02
C MET A 146 1.09 19.39 6.04
N ARG A 147 1.26 20.69 6.24
CA ARG A 147 2.28 21.23 7.15
C ARG A 147 1.88 21.12 8.61
N ASP A 148 0.60 21.35 8.90
CA ASP A 148 0.10 21.47 10.27
C ASP A 148 -0.23 20.09 10.87
N ASP A 149 -0.86 19.21 10.08
CA ASP A 149 -1.39 17.94 10.58
C ASP A 149 -0.54 16.72 10.17
N TYR A 150 0.21 16.80 9.07
CA TYR A 150 0.82 15.63 8.43
C TYR A 150 2.29 15.83 8.07
N PRO A 151 3.21 15.86 9.06
CA PRO A 151 4.62 16.06 8.78
C PRO A 151 5.17 14.90 7.92
N SER A 152 5.87 15.27 6.83
CA SER A 152 6.26 14.36 5.74
C SER A 152 7.30 13.30 6.13
N ASP A 153 7.92 13.44 7.29
CA ASP A 153 8.85 12.45 7.88
C ASP A 153 8.10 11.25 8.49
N GLN A 154 6.81 11.42 8.80
CA GLN A 154 5.99 10.41 9.49
C GLN A 154 4.85 9.88 8.63
N TRP A 155 4.36 10.67 7.68
CA TRP A 155 3.21 10.35 6.85
C TRP A 155 3.54 10.29 5.36
N ASN A 156 3.00 9.28 4.67
CA ASN A 156 2.94 9.30 3.21
C ASN A 156 1.72 10.10 2.79
N ILE A 157 1.92 11.17 2.01
CA ILE A 157 0.86 12.09 1.61
C ILE A 157 0.55 11.92 0.13
N TYR A 158 -0.71 11.69 -0.20
CA TYR A 158 -1.18 11.49 -1.58
C TYR A 158 -2.29 12.50 -1.91
N PRO A 159 -1.96 13.64 -2.54
CA PRO A 159 -2.96 14.59 -3.03
C PRO A 159 -3.54 14.11 -4.38
N PHE A 160 -4.86 14.00 -4.46
CA PHE A 160 -5.61 13.79 -5.69
C PHE A 160 -6.39 15.05 -6.02
N HIS A 161 -6.17 15.61 -7.20
CA HIS A 161 -6.92 16.76 -7.68
C HIS A 161 -7.75 16.37 -8.89
N PHE A 162 -9.06 16.57 -8.78
CA PHE A 162 -10.01 16.37 -9.87
C PHE A 162 -10.49 17.74 -10.35
N SER A 163 -10.16 18.08 -11.60
CA SER A 163 -10.51 19.33 -12.26
C SER A 163 -10.56 19.07 -13.78
N ASP A 164 -11.30 19.93 -14.50
CA ASP A 164 -11.33 19.96 -15.96
C ASP A 164 -10.04 20.52 -16.60
N GLY A 165 -9.15 21.10 -15.78
CA GLY A 165 -7.86 21.62 -16.21
C GLY A 165 -7.88 23.08 -16.68
N ASP A 166 -9.01 23.77 -16.61
CA ASP A 166 -9.09 25.18 -16.98
C ASP A 166 -8.63 26.07 -15.81
N ASN A 167 -7.41 26.60 -15.93
CA ASN A 167 -6.90 27.58 -14.99
C ASN A 167 -7.22 28.98 -15.50
N TRP A 168 -8.12 29.70 -14.82
CA TRP A 168 -8.27 31.14 -15.08
C TRP A 168 -6.98 31.84 -14.65
N SER A 169 -6.20 32.28 -15.63
CA SER A 169 -5.03 33.14 -15.42
C SER A 169 -5.52 34.50 -14.95
N VAL A 170 -5.37 34.77 -13.66
CA VAL A 170 -5.44 36.13 -13.13
C VAL A 170 -4.06 36.75 -13.35
N ASP A 171 -3.98 37.67 -14.31
CA ASP A 171 -2.92 38.69 -14.42
C ASP A 171 -2.78 39.48 -13.10
#